data_AF-A0A7Z0T829-F1
#
_entry.id   AF-A0A7Z0T829-F1
#
_cell.length_a   1.000
_cell.length_b   1.000
_cell.length_c   1.000
_cell.angle_alpha   90.00
_cell.angle_beta   90.00
_cell.angle_gamma   90.00
#
_symmetry.space_group_name_H-M   'P 1'
#
loop_
_entity.id
_entity.type
_entity.pdbx_description
1 polymer ?
#
loop_
_entity_poly.entity_id
_entity_poly.type
_entity_poly.pdbx_seq_one_letter_code
_entity_poly.pdbx_strand_id
1 'polypeptide(L)'
;MVRFIIIFLLTSLVIKGSRKIIENYNDKFEKVMGIDNELVIVKRDLFGIKNIYIDLFNIKDLLIRSLSFNSNYDGVKIQKFKVVLVFLDKKIFINKKDNVLKIVKAIKVLDENLYYKLLDKTVFVLDPIRLTLEKEMEDINIG
;
A
#
# COMPACT_ATOMS: atom_id res chain seq x y z
N MET A 1 12.61 -5.83 41.54
CA MET A 1 11.56 -6.07 40.52
C MET A 1 10.96 -4.78 39.95
N VAL A 2 10.43 -3.87 40.78
CA VAL A 2 9.75 -2.63 40.31
C VAL A 2 10.62 -1.77 39.36
N ARG A 3 11.89 -1.55 39.67
CA ARG A 3 12.82 -0.80 38.80
C ARG A 3 13.02 -1.45 37.42
N PHE A 4 13.00 -2.78 37.35
CA PHE A 4 13.15 -3.53 36.10
C PHE A 4 11.90 -3.40 35.22
N ILE A 5 10.71 -3.42 35.83
CA ILE A 5 9.42 -3.23 35.15
C ILE A 5 9.35 -1.83 34.54
N ILE A 6 9.81 -0.80 35.26
CA ILE A 6 9.83 0.59 34.79
C ILE A 6 10.77 0.75 33.58
N ILE A 7 11.99 0.19 33.66
CA ILE A 7 12.96 0.23 32.55
C ILE A 7 12.43 -0.53 31.32
N PHE A 8 11.78 -1.67 31.53
CA PHE A 8 11.16 -2.45 30.45
C PHE A 8 10.01 -1.68 29.78
N LEU A 9 9.15 -1.01 30.56
CA LEU A 9 8.07 -0.17 30.04
C LEU A 9 8.59 1.01 29.21
N LEU A 10 9.62 1.70 29.72
CA LEU A 10 10.25 2.84 29.04
C LEU A 10 10.91 2.42 27.73
N THR A 11 11.68 1.33 27.73
CA THR A 11 12.30 0.82 26.49
C THR A 11 11.25 0.35 25.47
N SER A 12 10.16 -0.29 25.91
CA SER A 12 9.02 -0.63 25.06
C SER A 12 8.39 0.61 24.39
N LEU A 13 8.18 1.69 25.16
CA LEU A 13 7.63 2.94 24.66
C LEU A 13 8.56 3.60 23.63
N VAL A 14 9.86 3.63 23.91
CA VAL A 14 10.88 4.18 22.99
C VAL A 14 10.94 3.37 21.70
N ILE A 15 10.90 2.03 21.76
CA ILE A 15 10.89 1.16 20.56
C ILE A 15 9.62 1.37 19.72
N LYS A 16 8.46 1.51 20.35
CA LYS A 16 7.21 1.82 19.63
C LYS A 16 7.26 3.20 18.99
N GLY A 17 7.77 4.20 19.70
CA GLY A 17 7.95 5.56 19.19
C GLY A 17 8.91 5.62 18.00
N SER A 18 10.08 4.98 18.12
CA SER A 18 11.07 4.96 17.04
C SER A 18 10.57 4.21 15.81
N ARG A 19 9.87 3.08 15.97
CA ARG A 19 9.19 2.40 14.84
C ARG A 19 8.21 3.31 14.13
N LYS A 20 7.39 4.06 14.86
CA LYS A 20 6.40 4.98 14.28
C LYS A 20 7.06 6.14 13.53
N ILE A 21 8.18 6.65 14.03
CA ILE A 21 8.96 7.70 13.36
C ILE A 21 9.58 7.16 12.07
N ILE A 22 10.16 5.96 12.10
CA ILE A 22 10.76 5.31 10.92
C ILE A 22 9.68 5.00 9.86
N GLU A 23 8.52 4.48 10.27
CA GLU A 23 7.38 4.26 9.36
C GLU A 23 6.94 5.58 8.70
N ASN A 24 6.76 6.65 9.48
CA ASN A 24 6.38 7.96 8.94
C ASN A 24 7.45 8.55 8.00
N TYR A 25 8.73 8.34 8.30
CA TYR A 25 9.84 8.84 7.48
C TYR A 25 9.91 8.10 6.14
N ASN A 26 9.75 6.78 6.15
CA ASN A 26 9.72 5.94 4.95
C ASN A 26 8.47 6.22 4.09
N ASP A 27 7.31 6.49 4.72
CA ASP A 27 6.08 6.84 4.02
C ASP A 27 6.24 8.13 3.21
N LYS A 28 6.97 9.15 3.72
CA LYS A 28 7.14 10.43 3.02
C LYS A 28 7.77 10.28 1.62
N PHE A 29 8.71 9.36 1.45
CA PHE A 29 9.48 9.19 0.21
C PHE A 29 8.97 8.09 -0.72
N GLU A 30 7.88 7.41 -0.36
CA GLU A 30 7.30 6.38 -1.22
C GLU A 30 6.76 7.00 -2.51
N LYS A 31 7.32 6.63 -3.66
CA LYS A 31 6.87 7.03 -5.00
C LYS A 31 6.78 5.80 -5.89
N VAL A 32 5.68 5.65 -6.61
CA VAL A 32 5.52 4.64 -7.66
C VAL A 32 5.63 5.35 -9.01
N MET A 33 6.54 4.86 -9.85
CA MET A 33 6.69 5.28 -11.24
C MET A 33 6.46 4.05 -12.12
N GLY A 34 5.60 4.17 -13.12
CA GLY A 34 5.42 3.12 -14.12
C GLY A 34 6.43 3.31 -15.24
N ILE A 35 7.09 2.23 -15.65
CA ILE A 35 7.86 2.14 -16.89
C ILE A 35 7.38 0.84 -17.56
N ASP A 36 6.53 0.97 -18.58
CA ASP A 36 5.95 -0.18 -19.30
C ASP A 36 5.29 -1.22 -18.35
N ASN A 37 5.56 -2.53 -18.56
CA ASN A 37 5.04 -3.65 -17.74
C ASN A 37 5.70 -3.76 -16.35
N GLU A 38 6.63 -2.85 -16.01
CA GLU A 38 7.33 -2.83 -14.73
C GLU A 38 6.94 -1.62 -13.88
N LEU A 39 6.75 -1.86 -12.58
CA LEU A 39 6.57 -0.79 -11.60
C LEU A 39 7.84 -0.58 -10.80
N VAL A 40 8.33 0.66 -10.79
CA VAL A 40 9.44 1.09 -9.94
C VAL A 40 8.86 1.73 -8.68
N ILE A 41 8.98 1.03 -7.56
CA ILE A 41 8.66 1.57 -6.24
C ILE A 41 9.94 2.11 -5.61
N VAL A 42 10.01 3.43 -5.52
CA VAL A 42 11.08 4.13 -4.83
C VAL A 42 10.72 4.22 -3.35
N LYS A 43 11.55 3.64 -2.49
CA LYS A 43 11.46 3.75 -1.03
C LYS A 43 12.78 4.24 -0.47
N ARG A 44 12.71 5.07 0.57
CA ARG A 44 13.90 5.41 1.36
C ARG A 44 13.99 4.45 2.53
N ASP A 45 15.20 3.96 2.77
CA ASP A 45 15.58 3.23 3.97
C ASP A 45 16.56 4.10 4.79
N LEU A 46 16.91 3.67 6.01
CA LEU A 46 17.81 4.37 6.93
C LEU A 46 19.17 4.71 6.28
N PHE A 47 19.59 3.96 5.26
CA PHE A 47 20.91 4.09 4.62
C PHE A 47 20.88 4.66 3.20
N GLY A 48 19.71 4.92 2.60
CA GLY A 48 19.64 5.43 1.22
C GLY A 48 18.30 5.27 0.51
N ILE A 49 18.26 5.65 -0.76
CA ILE A 49 17.10 5.44 -1.65
C ILE A 49 17.25 4.07 -2.31
N LYS A 50 16.19 3.25 -2.23
CA LYS A 50 16.10 1.93 -2.83
C LYS A 50 15.00 1.93 -3.89
N ASN A 51 15.37 1.56 -5.12
CA ASN A 51 14.43 1.30 -6.19
C ASN A 51 14.08 -0.18 -6.18
N ILE A 52 12.79 -0.48 -6.09
CA ILE A 52 12.25 -1.84 -6.15
C ILE A 52 11.52 -1.98 -7.48
N TYR A 53 12.07 -2.79 -8.36
CA TYR A 53 11.47 -3.14 -9.65
C TYR A 53 10.53 -4.32 -9.44
N ILE A 54 9.29 -4.18 -9.89
CA ILE A 54 8.23 -5.17 -9.75
C ILE A 54 7.69 -5.45 -11.14
N ASP A 55 7.85 -6.68 -11.59
CA ASP A 55 7.11 -7.19 -12.73
C ASP A 55 5.67 -7.50 -12.31
N LEU A 56 4.72 -6.81 -12.95
CA LEU A 56 3.30 -6.89 -12.62
C LEU A 56 2.71 -8.30 -12.85
N PHE A 57 3.25 -9.09 -13.80
CA PHE A 57 2.78 -10.46 -14.07
C PHE A 57 3.09 -11.44 -12.94
N ASN A 58 4.09 -11.11 -12.11
CA ASN A 58 4.59 -11.97 -11.05
C ASN A 58 4.01 -11.62 -9.67
N ILE A 59 2.96 -10.79 -9.64
CA ILE A 59 2.20 -10.48 -8.42
C ILE A 59 1.34 -11.69 -8.04
N LYS A 60 1.59 -12.25 -6.86
CA LYS A 60 0.86 -13.40 -6.33
C LYS A 60 -0.39 -13.00 -5.55
N ASP A 61 -0.30 -11.90 -4.79
CA ASP A 61 -1.35 -11.49 -3.87
C ASP A 61 -1.33 -10.00 -3.53
N LEU A 62 -2.48 -9.48 -3.13
CA LEU A 62 -2.67 -8.11 -2.65
C LEU A 62 -3.40 -8.15 -1.31
N LEU A 63 -2.68 -7.86 -0.23
CA LEU A 63 -3.23 -7.90 1.12
C LEU A 63 -3.57 -6.50 1.60
N ILE A 64 -4.80 -6.27 2.03
CA ILE A 64 -5.23 -4.97 2.57
C ILE A 64 -4.80 -4.85 4.03
N ARG A 65 -3.93 -3.88 4.32
CA ARG A 65 -3.46 -3.59 5.69
C ARG A 65 -4.35 -2.58 6.39
N SER A 66 -4.79 -1.57 5.66
CA SER A 66 -5.69 -0.52 6.18
C SER A 66 -6.55 -0.03 5.04
N LEU A 67 -7.86 -0.02 5.26
CA LEU A 67 -8.83 0.57 4.36
C LEU A 67 -9.83 1.36 5.20
N SER A 68 -10.02 2.64 4.88
CA SER A 68 -11.07 3.44 5.49
C SER A 68 -11.76 4.30 4.44
N PHE A 69 -13.06 4.45 4.60
CA PHE A 69 -13.90 5.24 3.73
C PHE A 69 -14.39 6.48 4.47
N ASN A 70 -14.65 7.54 3.72
CA ASN A 70 -15.41 8.67 4.18
C ASN A 70 -16.61 8.87 3.23
N SER A 71 -17.78 9.17 3.77
CA SER A 71 -18.98 9.48 3.00
C SER A 71 -19.28 10.96 3.11
N ASN A 72 -19.20 11.68 1.99
CA ASN A 72 -19.61 13.07 1.88
C ASN A 72 -20.81 13.20 0.94
N TYR A 73 -21.34 14.42 0.78
CA TYR A 73 -22.41 14.72 -0.18
C TYR A 73 -22.07 14.31 -1.63
N ASP A 74 -20.79 14.29 -2.01
CA ASP A 74 -20.30 13.87 -3.33
C ASP A 74 -20.17 12.34 -3.50
N GLY A 75 -20.53 11.57 -2.47
CA GLY A 75 -20.44 10.11 -2.43
C GLY A 75 -19.37 9.56 -1.49
N VAL A 76 -19.17 8.23 -1.57
CA VAL A 76 -18.18 7.49 -0.79
C VAL A 76 -16.80 7.63 -1.43
N LYS A 77 -15.78 7.95 -0.63
CA LYS A 77 -14.38 8.05 -1.05
C LYS A 77 -13.49 7.23 -0.11
N ILE A 78 -12.45 6.62 -0.65
CA ILE A 78 -11.40 5.97 0.11
C ILE A 78 -10.52 7.05 0.74
N GLN A 79 -10.52 7.11 2.07
CA GLN A 79 -9.72 8.06 2.84
C GLN A 79 -8.32 7.51 3.12
N LYS A 80 -8.21 6.24 3.51
CA LYS A 80 -6.93 5.57 3.75
C LYS A 80 -6.91 4.25 3.01
N PHE A 81 -5.84 4.00 2.28
CA PHE A 81 -5.62 2.73 1.62
C PHE A 81 -4.14 2.35 1.73
N LYS A 82 -3.85 1.28 2.48
CA LYS A 82 -2.53 0.70 2.63
C LYS A 82 -2.60 -0.78 2.31
N VAL A 83 -1.67 -1.26 1.49
CA VAL A 83 -1.63 -2.67 1.07
C VAL A 83 -0.24 -3.26 1.27
N VAL A 84 -0.18 -4.59 1.28
CA VAL A 84 1.05 -5.36 1.13
C VAL A 84 0.93 -6.11 -0.18
N LEU A 85 1.79 -5.76 -1.12
CA LEU A 85 1.90 -6.44 -2.40
C LEU A 85 2.86 -7.62 -2.24
N VAL A 86 2.39 -8.81 -2.58
CA VAL A 86 3.17 -10.04 -2.52
C VAL A 86 3.66 -10.35 -3.93
N PHE A 87 4.96 -10.19 -4.13
CA PHE A 87 5.64 -10.43 -5.40
C PHE A 87 6.69 -11.51 -5.20
N LEU A 88 6.57 -12.63 -5.92
CA LEU A 88 7.39 -13.82 -5.68
C LEU A 88 7.38 -14.21 -4.19
N ASP A 89 8.51 -14.12 -3.50
CA ASP A 89 8.63 -14.40 -2.05
C ASP A 89 8.90 -13.12 -1.24
N LYS A 90 8.74 -11.95 -1.87
CA LYS A 90 8.93 -10.63 -1.27
C LYS A 90 7.58 -10.01 -0.92
N LYS A 91 7.54 -9.35 0.24
CA LYS A 91 6.40 -8.54 0.69
C LYS A 91 6.78 -7.07 0.62
N ILE A 92 6.00 -6.29 -0.12
CA ILE A 92 6.25 -4.87 -0.33
C ILE A 92 5.09 -4.09 0.26
N PHE A 93 5.39 -3.29 1.28
CA PHE A 93 4.40 -2.46 1.96
C PHE A 93 4.17 -1.18 1.18
N ILE A 94 2.92 -0.79 0.98
CA ILE A 94 2.55 0.40 0.21
C ILE A 94 1.58 1.19 1.05
N ASN A 95 2.03 2.36 1.49
CA ASN A 95 1.39 3.07 2.59
C ASN A 95 0.71 4.37 2.15
N LYS A 96 0.91 4.82 0.90
CA LYS A 96 0.19 5.96 0.31
C LYS A 96 -0.96 5.49 -0.57
N LYS A 97 -2.16 6.05 -0.33
CA LYS A 97 -3.37 5.74 -1.12
C LYS A 97 -3.11 5.86 -2.62
N ASP A 98 -2.58 6.99 -3.07
CA ASP A 98 -2.37 7.26 -4.50
C ASP A 98 -1.43 6.24 -5.15
N ASN A 99 -0.40 5.79 -4.42
CA ASN A 99 0.50 4.75 -4.90
C ASN A 99 -0.21 3.40 -5.02
N VAL A 100 -1.04 3.05 -4.03
CA VAL A 100 -1.86 1.82 -4.10
C VAL A 100 -2.78 1.87 -5.32
N LEU A 101 -3.51 2.97 -5.50
CA LEU A 101 -4.43 3.12 -6.61
C LEU A 101 -3.72 3.08 -7.98
N LYS A 102 -2.54 3.72 -8.10
CA LYS A 102 -1.69 3.61 -9.30
C LYS A 102 -1.32 2.17 -9.63
N ILE A 103 -0.92 1.39 -8.63
CA ILE A 103 -0.53 -0.01 -8.81
C ILE A 103 -1.72 -0.84 -9.24
N VAL A 104 -2.84 -0.71 -8.53
CA VAL A 104 -4.06 -1.46 -8.82
C VAL A 104 -4.56 -1.12 -10.23
N LYS A 105 -4.50 0.15 -10.63
CA LYS A 105 -4.83 0.57 -11.99
C LYS A 105 -3.86 0.02 -13.03
N ALA A 106 -2.55 0.02 -12.76
CA ALA A 106 -1.57 -0.56 -13.66
C ALA A 106 -1.79 -2.06 -13.87
N ILE A 107 -2.14 -2.80 -12.80
CA ILE A 107 -2.53 -4.21 -12.90
C ILE A 107 -3.77 -4.37 -13.78
N LYS A 108 -4.83 -3.57 -13.56
CA LYS A 108 -6.07 -3.64 -14.36
C LYS A 108 -5.82 -3.38 -15.85
N VAL A 109 -5.00 -2.39 -16.17
CA VAL A 109 -4.65 -2.04 -17.57
C VAL A 109 -3.82 -3.15 -18.22
N LEU A 110 -2.91 -3.78 -17.47
CA LEU A 110 -2.05 -4.84 -17.99
C LEU A 110 -2.78 -6.17 -18.17
N ASP A 111 -3.51 -6.62 -17.14
CA ASP A 111 -4.21 -7.90 -17.11
C ASP A 111 -5.45 -7.78 -16.21
N GLU A 112 -6.61 -7.63 -16.85
CA GLU A 112 -7.89 -7.52 -16.17
C GLU A 112 -8.28 -8.80 -15.41
N ASN A 113 -7.88 -9.97 -15.89
CA ASN A 113 -8.14 -11.23 -15.19
C ASN A 113 -7.30 -11.33 -13.91
N LEU A 114 -6.03 -10.92 -13.97
CA LEU A 114 -5.19 -10.84 -12.78
C LEU A 114 -5.75 -9.84 -11.77
N TYR A 115 -6.25 -8.69 -12.25
CA TYR A 115 -6.90 -7.69 -11.41
C TYR A 115 -8.07 -8.27 -10.60
N TYR A 116 -9.05 -8.89 -11.26
CA TYR A 116 -10.19 -9.48 -10.54
C TYR A 116 -9.76 -10.62 -9.61
N LYS A 117 -8.84 -11.49 -10.07
CA LYS A 117 -8.29 -12.58 -9.25
C LYS A 117 -7.63 -12.09 -7.97
N LEU A 118 -6.94 -10.94 -8.01
CA LEU A 118 -6.33 -10.33 -6.83
C LEU A 118 -7.38 -9.67 -5.93
N LEU A 119 -8.38 -9.00 -6.49
CA LEU A 119 -9.41 -8.32 -5.71
C LEU A 119 -10.41 -9.27 -5.04
N ASP A 120 -10.74 -10.40 -5.65
CA ASP A 120 -11.68 -11.40 -5.12
C ASP A 120 -11.20 -12.01 -3.79
N LYS A 121 -9.89 -11.93 -3.51
CA LYS A 121 -9.29 -12.36 -2.24
C LYS A 121 -9.35 -11.29 -1.14
N THR A 122 -9.99 -10.17 -1.40
CA THR A 122 -10.01 -9.01 -0.51
C THR A 122 -11.44 -8.53 -0.28
N VAL A 123 -11.61 -7.46 0.51
CA VAL A 123 -12.92 -6.84 0.74
C VAL A 123 -13.53 -6.22 -0.53
N PHE A 124 -12.75 -6.06 -1.60
CA PHE A 124 -13.23 -5.60 -2.90
C PHE A 124 -14.03 -6.65 -3.67
N VAL A 125 -14.25 -7.85 -3.12
CA VAL A 125 -15.27 -8.78 -3.62
C VAL A 125 -16.69 -8.20 -3.51
N LEU A 126 -16.89 -7.21 -2.62
CA LEU A 126 -18.16 -6.52 -2.45
C LEU A 126 -18.31 -5.39 -3.48
N ASP A 127 -19.35 -5.46 -4.32
CA ASP A 127 -19.59 -4.52 -5.42
C ASP A 127 -19.52 -3.04 -5.02
N PRO A 128 -20.15 -2.57 -3.92
CA PRO A 128 -20.11 -1.15 -3.58
C PRO A 128 -18.69 -0.65 -3.28
N ILE A 129 -17.85 -1.51 -2.70
CA ILE A 129 -16.47 -1.21 -2.35
C ILE A 129 -15.59 -1.22 -3.61
N ARG A 130 -15.81 -2.19 -4.50
CA ARG A 130 -15.13 -2.27 -5.80
C ARG A 130 -15.42 -1.09 -6.69
N LEU A 131 -16.70 -0.72 -6.84
CA LEU A 131 -17.10 0.44 -7.65
C LEU A 131 -16.47 1.74 -7.13
N THR A 132 -16.36 1.88 -5.81
CA THR A 132 -15.66 3.03 -5.20
C THR A 132 -14.17 3.04 -5.57
N LEU A 133 -13.51 1.88 -5.53
CA LEU A 133 -12.12 1.74 -5.92
C LEU A 133 -11.90 2.05 -7.41
N GLU A 134 -12.74 1.50 -8.29
CA GLU A 134 -12.65 1.71 -9.73
C GLU A 134 -12.84 3.17 -10.11
N LYS A 135 -13.84 3.84 -9.52
CA LYS A 135 -14.07 5.27 -9.71
C LYS A 135 -12.85 6.10 -9.30
N GLU A 136 -12.27 5.84 -8.12
CA GLU A 136 -11.07 6.57 -7.68
C GLU A 136 -9.82 6.26 -8.52
N MET A 137 -9.75 5.07 -9.14
CA MET A 137 -8.69 4.74 -10.06
C MET A 137 -8.82 5.49 -11.39
N GLU A 138 -10.03 5.67 -11.92
CA GLU A 138 -10.25 6.42 -13.17
C GLU A 138 -9.61 7.81 -13.12
N ASP A 139 -9.73 8.50 -11.99
CA ASP A 139 -9.19 9.84 -11.72
C ASP A 139 -7.65 9.92 -11.70
N ILE A 140 -6.93 8.79 -11.69
CA ILE A 140 -5.47 8.75 -11.52
C ILE A 140 -4.74 8.57 -12.84
N ASN A 141 -3.80 9.48 -13.16
CA ASN A 141 -2.91 9.28 -14.30
C ASN A 141 -1.79 8.26 -13.98
N ILE A 142 -1.68 7.21 -14.81
CA ILE A 142 -0.51 6.31 -14.84
C ILE A 142 0.39 6.83 -15.95
N GLY A 143 1.18 7.85 -15.63
CA GLY A 143 1.95 8.64 -16.59
C GLY A 143 2.11 10.05 -16.07
#